data_AF-A0AAN8ELX7-F1
#
_entry.id   AF-A0AAN8ELX7-F1
#
_cell.length_a   1.000
_cell.length_b   1.000
_cell.length_c   1.000
_cell.angle_alpha   90.00
_cell.angle_beta   90.00
_cell.angle_gamma   90.00
#
_symmetry.space_group_name_H-M   'P 1'
#
loop_
_entity.id
_entity.type
_entity.pdbx_description
1 polymer ?
#
loop_
_entity_poly.entity_id
_entity_poly.type
_entity_poly.pdbx_seq_one_letter_code
_entity_poly.pdbx_strand_id
1 'polypeptide(L)'
;MFLRTSIFIVVLSYCLTTATADELNPSQTPTHVRLLYPRHNVTGPNPNDYECISERASDYYGIGVRLGLYFSWCTSWLANTGMPDEVTGALDQNAVFLFATIVALVRCTITFVLTQLDCLIMMHLGMGTVLSVLSTWGYRTCHYQQEGPQAIKHYGGIGTHLRLALSGAISAFSVWFWHKGVMPGDADLINDVGPCATVYTFMFAKLNAAGPIRIFYIIVSVFWTVYFCIMILVSPLAGVVRFQRIVALTRAQRFRTSHRLHIATGLNYRQLRYVFNFLRALNFFWIVFSMITVEFSLNYNHVVSVLGPQGRIYFPSQLIPMIIGAFTLTRILYKKLEKLRGGDDVEPTVVREATVEGPPQEMPSRRNIFKLFAPPTSHVQPRSKYVPEDEDIDPKMDGKSAWIRYLVVYLPWLSLLFSSQNKSGSHSVEGGHLSADSGDVEGRAQSAQDTLPGSPASTANKEKYGSWHSEGIDRDAVPRSWSRSRISTGGLMNKKQRKTQS
;
A
#
# COMPACT_ATOMS: atom_id res chain seq x y z
N MET A 1 23.72 2.79 -2.92
CA MET A 1 22.55 3.63 -2.60
C MET A 1 21.64 2.94 -1.57
N PHE A 2 21.08 1.76 -1.83
CA PHE A 2 20.24 0.99 -0.88
C PHE A 2 20.86 0.75 0.51
N LEU A 3 22.16 0.43 0.60
CA LEU A 3 22.86 0.30 1.87
C LEU A 3 22.89 1.63 2.64
N ARG A 4 23.10 2.75 1.93
CA ARG A 4 23.09 4.10 2.52
C ARG A 4 21.69 4.52 2.98
N THR A 5 20.63 4.19 2.25
CA THR A 5 19.24 4.48 2.67
C THR A 5 18.81 3.61 3.85
N SER A 6 19.22 2.33 3.88
CA SER A 6 18.92 1.43 5.00
C SER A 6 19.69 1.86 6.26
N ILE A 7 20.95 2.26 6.11
CA ILE A 7 21.74 2.90 7.19
C ILE A 7 21.07 4.20 7.61
N PHE A 8 20.59 5.04 6.69
CA PHE A 8 19.93 6.29 7.06
C PHE A 8 18.63 6.07 7.82
N ILE A 9 17.87 5.02 7.53
CA ILE A 9 16.63 4.66 8.24
C ILE A 9 16.95 4.03 9.60
N VAL A 10 17.97 3.17 9.68
CA VAL A 10 18.44 2.62 10.95
C VAL A 10 19.07 3.71 11.82
N VAL A 11 19.81 4.66 11.24
CA VAL A 11 20.36 5.84 11.91
C VAL A 11 19.24 6.80 12.27
N LEU A 12 18.21 7.00 11.45
CA LEU A 12 17.06 7.81 11.84
C LEU A 12 16.31 7.15 13.00
N SER A 13 16.08 5.84 12.94
CA SER A 13 15.45 5.07 14.01
C SER A 13 16.31 5.04 15.28
N TYR A 14 17.63 4.92 15.13
CA TYR A 14 18.61 4.91 16.23
C TYR A 14 18.75 6.31 16.83
N CYS A 15 18.90 7.35 16.03
CA CYS A 15 18.89 8.76 16.45
C CYS A 15 17.56 9.13 17.11
N LEU A 16 16.42 8.60 16.66
CA LEU A 16 15.14 8.78 17.34
C LEU A 16 15.13 8.13 18.73
N THR A 17 15.81 6.99 18.90
CA THR A 17 15.93 6.32 20.20
C THR A 17 17.06 6.86 21.09
N THR A 18 18.14 7.44 20.53
CA THR A 18 19.27 7.96 21.30
C THR A 18 19.16 9.45 21.59
N ALA A 19 18.45 10.22 20.76
CA ALA A 19 18.15 11.63 21.06
C ALA A 19 17.29 11.77 22.33
N THR A 20 16.60 10.71 22.75
CA THR A 20 15.86 10.68 24.03
C THR A 20 16.71 10.24 25.22
N ALA A 21 17.94 9.75 25.02
CA ALA A 21 18.75 9.14 26.08
C ALA A 21 19.91 10.02 26.57
N ASP A 22 20.44 10.95 25.75
CA ASP A 22 21.75 11.60 26.03
C ASP A 22 21.70 13.07 26.48
N GLU A 23 20.54 13.70 26.66
CA GLU A 23 20.44 15.13 27.09
C GLU A 23 19.86 15.35 28.49
N LEU A 24 20.22 14.51 29.46
CA LEU A 24 20.05 14.84 30.89
C LEU A 24 21.43 14.91 31.54
N ASN A 25 22.16 15.98 31.21
CA ASN A 25 23.34 16.40 31.97
C ASN A 25 22.86 17.42 33.02
N PRO A 26 22.67 17.02 34.31
CA PRO A 26 21.99 17.85 35.32
C PRO A 26 22.81 19.05 35.83
N SER A 27 23.91 19.45 35.17
CA SER A 27 24.85 20.44 35.71
C SER A 27 24.75 21.84 35.10
N GLN A 28 23.81 22.12 34.21
CA GLN A 28 23.58 23.48 33.71
C GLN A 28 22.27 24.02 34.25
N THR A 29 22.35 24.86 35.27
CA THR A 29 21.25 25.70 35.77
C THR A 29 20.81 26.69 34.68
N PRO A 30 19.63 26.50 34.04
CA PRO A 30 19.12 27.43 33.05
C PRO A 30 18.09 28.34 33.74
N THR A 31 18.52 29.53 34.17
CA THR A 31 17.64 30.58 34.72
C THR A 31 16.75 31.25 33.67
N HIS A 32 16.80 30.83 32.40
CA HIS A 32 15.75 31.12 31.45
C HIS A 32 14.85 29.89 31.32
N VAL A 33 14.00 29.70 32.34
CA VAL A 33 12.75 28.97 32.16
C VAL A 33 12.05 29.68 31.02
N ARG A 34 12.15 29.13 29.79
CA ARG A 34 11.18 29.43 28.75
C ARG A 34 9.88 29.10 29.42
N LEU A 35 9.16 30.15 29.81
CA LEU A 35 7.77 30.12 30.22
C LEU A 35 7.03 29.57 28.99
N LEU A 36 7.08 28.25 28.80
CA LEU A 36 6.04 27.51 28.14
C LEU A 36 4.84 27.89 28.97
N TYR A 37 4.07 28.86 28.46
CA TYR A 37 2.88 29.36 29.11
C TYR A 37 2.15 28.14 29.67
N PRO A 38 1.94 28.05 30.99
CA PRO A 38 1.24 26.92 31.58
C PRO A 38 -0.03 26.76 30.77
N ARG A 39 -0.20 25.59 30.13
CA ARG A 39 -1.38 25.29 29.31
C ARG A 39 -2.57 25.76 30.12
N HIS A 40 -3.27 26.76 29.61
CA HIS A 40 -4.40 27.30 30.34
C HIS A 40 -5.36 26.14 30.51
N ASN A 41 -5.62 25.74 31.75
CA ASN A 41 -6.88 25.11 32.11
C ASN A 41 -7.94 26.10 31.64
N VAL A 42 -8.38 25.96 30.39
CA VAL A 42 -9.60 26.59 29.92
C VAL A 42 -10.67 25.81 30.66
N THR A 43 -10.90 26.22 31.91
CA THR A 43 -12.07 25.79 32.66
C THR A 43 -13.24 26.15 31.77
N GLY A 44 -13.96 25.15 31.28
CA GLY A 44 -15.27 25.38 30.74
C GLY A 44 -16.15 26.14 31.75
N PRO A 45 -17.36 26.55 31.36
CA PRO A 45 -18.28 27.25 32.27
C PRO A 45 -18.56 26.44 33.55
N ASN A 46 -18.33 25.12 33.57
CA ASN A 46 -18.30 24.33 34.79
C ASN A 46 -16.86 24.02 35.25
N PRO A 47 -16.59 24.04 36.56
CA PRO A 47 -15.29 23.68 37.16
C PRO A 47 -14.88 22.20 36.94
N ASN A 48 -15.75 21.38 36.33
CA ASN A 48 -15.47 19.99 35.97
C ASN A 48 -15.22 19.78 34.46
N ASP A 49 -15.41 20.81 33.63
CA ASP A 49 -15.17 20.76 32.19
C ASP A 49 -13.72 21.13 31.90
N TYR A 50 -12.82 20.15 32.05
CA TYR A 50 -11.41 20.29 31.67
C TYR A 50 -11.22 19.84 30.23
N GLU A 51 -10.82 20.76 29.35
CA GLU A 51 -10.40 20.40 27.99
C GLU A 51 -8.93 19.94 28.00
N CYS A 52 -8.74 18.62 27.98
CA CYS A 52 -7.43 17.97 27.98
C CYS A 52 -6.81 17.94 26.58
N ILE A 53 -6.62 19.10 25.98
CA ILE A 53 -6.36 19.24 24.54
C ILE A 53 -5.15 20.15 24.32
N SER A 54 -4.24 19.75 23.44
CA SER A 54 -3.17 20.63 22.97
C SER A 54 -3.74 21.71 22.04
N GLU A 55 -3.18 22.93 22.10
CA GLU A 55 -3.55 24.04 21.19
C GLU A 55 -3.49 23.65 19.70
N ARG A 56 -2.67 22.65 19.36
CA ARG A 56 -2.46 22.15 18.00
C ARG A 56 -3.19 20.83 17.70
N ALA A 57 -4.00 20.32 18.61
CA ALA A 57 -4.74 19.07 18.41
C ALA A 57 -5.58 19.08 17.11
N SER A 58 -6.16 20.24 16.78
CA SER A 58 -6.93 20.44 15.56
C SER A 58 -6.08 20.28 14.29
N ASP A 59 -4.77 20.55 14.33
CA ASP A 59 -3.88 20.39 13.18
C ASP A 59 -3.46 18.93 12.98
N TYR A 60 -3.37 18.15 14.05
CA TYR A 60 -2.89 16.77 13.99
C TYR A 60 -4.01 15.77 13.66
N TYR A 61 -5.17 15.95 14.29
CA TYR A 61 -6.30 15.03 14.17
C TYR A 61 -7.64 15.76 14.29
N GLY A 62 -7.68 17.04 13.86
CA GLY A 62 -8.93 17.76 13.66
C GLY A 62 -9.87 17.02 12.71
N ILE A 63 -11.14 17.42 12.70
CA ILE A 63 -12.18 16.73 11.94
C ILE A 63 -11.83 16.56 10.45
N GLY A 64 -11.24 17.57 9.82
CA GLY A 64 -10.84 17.48 8.41
C GLY A 64 -9.70 16.48 8.16
N VAL A 65 -8.72 16.40 9.06
CA VAL A 65 -7.63 15.41 8.98
C VAL A 65 -8.17 13.99 9.13
N ARG A 66 -9.02 13.77 10.15
CA ARG A 66 -9.64 12.46 10.40
C ARG A 66 -10.51 12.01 9.22
N LEU A 67 -11.42 12.85 8.75
CA LEU A 67 -12.27 12.53 7.60
C LEU A 67 -11.44 12.30 6.33
N GLY A 68 -10.39 13.09 6.09
CA GLY A 68 -9.46 12.88 4.99
C GLY A 68 -8.79 11.50 5.03
N LEU A 69 -8.28 11.10 6.20
CA LEU A 69 -7.71 9.76 6.43
C LEU A 69 -8.76 8.66 6.24
N TYR A 70 -9.97 8.86 6.77
CA TYR A 70 -11.08 7.90 6.65
C TYR A 70 -11.47 7.66 5.19
N PHE A 71 -11.63 8.73 4.42
CA PHE A 71 -11.88 8.64 2.98
C PHE A 71 -10.71 7.98 2.24
N SER A 72 -9.47 8.29 2.63
CA SER A 72 -8.26 7.65 2.06
C SER A 72 -8.23 6.14 2.33
N TRP A 73 -8.63 5.71 3.53
CA TRP A 73 -8.73 4.30 3.89
C TRP A 73 -9.80 3.58 3.06
N CYS A 74 -11.00 4.16 2.98
CA CYS A 74 -12.10 3.63 2.16
C CYS A 74 -11.72 3.56 0.67
N THR A 75 -11.07 4.60 0.16
CA THR A 75 -10.55 4.66 -1.22
C THR A 75 -9.61 3.50 -1.49
N SER A 76 -8.67 3.25 -0.58
CA SER A 76 -7.68 2.19 -0.73
C SER A 76 -8.30 0.80 -0.63
N TRP A 77 -9.28 0.62 0.24
CA TRP A 77 -10.04 -0.63 0.30
C TRP A 77 -10.82 -0.89 -1.00
N LEU A 78 -11.47 0.13 -1.56
CA LEU A 78 -12.17 0.04 -2.84
C LEU A 78 -11.20 -0.25 -4.00
N ALA A 79 -10.07 0.46 -4.06
CA ALA A 79 -9.04 0.25 -5.06
C ALA A 79 -8.49 -1.18 -5.01
N ASN A 80 -8.12 -1.64 -3.81
CA ASN A 80 -7.64 -2.99 -3.55
C ASN A 80 -8.65 -4.09 -3.90
N THR A 81 -9.95 -3.79 -3.90
CA THR A 81 -10.99 -4.78 -4.17
C THR A 81 -11.22 -5.02 -5.65
N GLY A 82 -10.94 -4.06 -6.54
CA GLY A 82 -11.27 -4.26 -7.96
C GLY A 82 -10.76 -3.25 -8.98
N MET A 83 -9.86 -2.33 -8.58
CA MET A 83 -9.28 -1.32 -9.48
C MET A 83 -7.75 -1.34 -9.38
N PRO A 84 -7.09 -2.30 -10.06
CA PRO A 84 -5.64 -2.48 -9.97
C PRO A 84 -4.87 -1.20 -10.33
N ASP A 85 -5.38 -0.45 -11.31
CA ASP A 85 -4.72 0.77 -11.81
C ASP A 85 -4.66 1.90 -10.77
N GLU A 86 -5.55 1.87 -9.78
CA GLU A 86 -5.66 2.91 -8.75
C GLU A 86 -5.00 2.49 -7.41
N VAL A 87 -4.61 1.22 -7.28
CA VAL A 87 -4.01 0.67 -6.05
C VAL A 87 -2.73 1.41 -5.67
N THR A 88 -1.84 1.65 -6.64
CA THR A 88 -0.55 2.31 -6.38
C THR A 88 -0.74 3.74 -5.88
N GLY A 89 -1.58 4.53 -6.55
CA GLY A 89 -1.86 5.91 -6.14
C GLY A 89 -2.47 6.00 -4.74
N ALA A 90 -3.40 5.11 -4.43
CA ALA A 90 -4.04 5.06 -3.11
C ALA A 90 -3.05 4.65 -1.99
N LEU A 91 -2.14 3.70 -2.27
CA LEU A 91 -1.09 3.30 -1.34
C LEU A 91 -0.07 4.41 -1.09
N ASP A 92 0.32 5.15 -2.14
CA ASP A 92 1.27 6.26 -2.02
C ASP A 92 0.66 7.42 -1.22
N GLN A 93 -0.62 7.76 -1.46
CA GLN A 93 -1.35 8.76 -0.68
C GLN A 93 -1.35 8.42 0.82
N ASN A 94 -1.67 7.17 1.18
CA ASN A 94 -1.61 6.74 2.58
C ASN A 94 -0.21 6.77 3.18
N ALA A 95 0.82 6.42 2.39
CA ALA A 95 2.19 6.47 2.85
C ALA A 95 2.63 7.91 3.16
N VAL A 96 2.22 8.88 2.34
CA VAL A 96 2.47 10.31 2.58
C VAL A 96 1.78 10.77 3.87
N PHE A 97 0.52 10.41 4.09
CA PHE A 97 -0.17 10.74 5.34
C PHE A 97 0.47 10.11 6.57
N LEU A 98 0.86 8.84 6.48
CA LEU A 98 1.56 8.15 7.57
C LEU A 98 2.92 8.79 7.86
N PHE A 99 3.68 9.16 6.82
CA PHE A 99 4.95 9.88 6.98
C PHE A 99 4.75 11.23 7.66
N ALA A 100 3.78 12.02 7.23
CA ALA A 100 3.45 13.30 7.88
C ALA A 100 3.07 13.11 9.36
N THR A 101 2.28 12.08 9.66
CA THR A 101 1.89 11.72 11.03
C THR A 101 3.10 11.38 11.90
N ILE A 102 4.05 10.58 11.40
CA ILE A 102 5.27 10.21 12.12
C ILE A 102 6.16 11.45 12.35
N VAL A 103 6.34 12.30 11.34
CA VAL A 103 7.12 13.54 11.49
C VAL A 103 6.50 14.45 12.54
N ALA A 104 5.17 14.61 12.54
CA ALA A 104 4.45 15.38 13.54
C ALA A 104 4.61 14.76 14.95
N LEU A 105 4.42 13.45 15.10
CA LEU A 105 4.61 12.73 16.37
C LEU A 105 6.00 12.99 16.95
N VAL A 106 7.05 12.73 16.16
CA VAL A 106 8.44 12.89 16.57
C VAL A 106 8.73 14.34 16.96
N ARG A 107 8.42 15.29 16.07
CA ARG A 107 8.75 16.69 16.30
C ARG A 107 8.05 17.22 17.55
N CYS A 108 6.77 16.91 17.71
CA CYS A 108 5.99 17.43 18.82
C CYS A 108 6.35 16.77 20.16
N THR A 109 6.78 15.50 20.12
CA THR A 109 7.36 14.80 21.27
C THR A 109 8.67 15.46 21.71
N ILE A 110 9.60 15.70 20.78
CA ILE A 110 10.89 16.35 21.09
C ILE A 110 10.71 17.77 21.60
N THR A 111 9.69 18.49 21.12
CA THR A 111 9.41 19.86 21.58
C THR A 111 8.50 19.93 22.82
N PHE A 112 8.11 18.79 23.40
CA PHE A 112 7.24 18.74 24.59
C PHE A 112 5.88 19.44 24.39
N VAL A 113 5.38 19.49 23.15
CA VAL A 113 4.11 20.17 22.79
C VAL A 113 2.93 19.19 22.79
N LEU A 114 3.23 17.90 22.69
CA LEU A 114 2.25 16.82 22.53
C LEU A 114 1.69 16.39 23.89
N THR A 115 0.37 16.27 24.03
CA THR A 115 -0.27 15.63 25.19
C THR A 115 -0.22 14.10 25.06
N GLN A 116 -0.50 13.38 26.15
CA GLN A 116 -0.64 11.92 26.11
C GLN A 116 -1.77 11.49 25.17
N LEU A 117 -2.87 12.25 25.17
CA LEU A 117 -4.01 12.00 24.30
C LEU A 117 -3.67 12.23 22.82
N ASP A 118 -2.95 13.30 22.48
CA ASP A 118 -2.54 13.54 21.10
C ASP A 118 -1.72 12.37 20.56
N CYS A 119 -0.75 11.89 21.34
CA CYS A 119 0.05 10.71 21.02
C CYS A 119 -0.85 9.49 20.76
N LEU A 120 -1.78 9.21 21.68
CA LEU A 120 -2.69 8.07 21.60
C LEU A 120 -3.52 8.10 20.30
N ILE A 121 -4.12 9.24 19.97
CA ILE A 121 -4.96 9.39 18.77
C ILE A 121 -4.12 9.28 17.50
N MET A 122 -2.99 9.96 17.42
CA MET A 122 -2.09 9.90 16.26
C MET A 122 -1.53 8.49 16.04
N MET A 123 -1.23 7.76 17.11
CA MET A 123 -0.86 6.35 17.02
C MET A 123 -1.99 5.46 16.51
N HIS A 124 -3.23 5.65 16.99
CA HIS A 124 -4.39 4.90 16.50
C HIS A 124 -4.63 5.16 15.00
N LEU A 125 -4.47 6.40 14.54
CA LEU A 125 -4.51 6.75 13.11
C LEU A 125 -3.37 6.09 12.33
N GLY A 126 -2.14 6.10 12.88
CA GLY A 126 -0.98 5.46 12.27
C GLY A 126 -1.14 3.94 12.16
N MET A 127 -1.51 3.28 13.24
CA MET A 127 -1.74 1.83 13.30
C MET A 127 -2.96 1.42 12.47
N GLY A 128 -4.03 2.22 12.46
CA GLY A 128 -5.16 2.04 11.56
C GLY A 128 -4.71 2.00 10.11
N THR A 129 -3.86 2.94 9.69
CA THR A 129 -3.29 2.98 8.32
C THR A 129 -2.44 1.75 8.00
N VAL A 130 -1.52 1.36 8.90
CA VAL A 130 -0.64 0.19 8.71
C VAL A 130 -1.44 -1.10 8.60
N LEU A 131 -2.38 -1.32 9.50
CA LEU A 131 -3.08 -2.59 9.62
C LEU A 131 -4.24 -2.74 8.64
N SER A 132 -4.87 -1.64 8.19
CA SER A 132 -5.96 -1.72 7.21
C SER A 132 -5.48 -1.69 5.76
N VAL A 133 -4.82 -0.60 5.34
CA VAL A 133 -4.67 -0.26 3.93
C VAL A 133 -3.25 -0.37 3.40
N LEU A 134 -2.24 -0.29 4.26
CA LEU A 134 -0.85 -0.34 3.85
C LEU A 134 -0.41 -1.79 3.52
N SER A 135 -0.70 -2.23 2.30
CA SER A 135 -0.32 -3.57 1.83
C SER A 135 1.19 -3.65 1.58
N THR A 136 1.94 -4.17 2.54
CA THR A 136 3.40 -4.34 2.45
C THR A 136 3.80 -5.26 1.28
N TRP A 137 3.11 -6.39 1.13
CA TRP A 137 3.47 -7.46 0.19
C TRP A 137 2.51 -7.60 -1.00
N GLY A 138 1.50 -6.75 -1.05
CA GLY A 138 0.50 -6.78 -2.12
C GLY A 138 -0.61 -7.81 -1.95
N TYR A 139 -0.54 -8.77 -1.01
CA TYR A 139 -1.56 -9.83 -0.88
C TYR A 139 -2.99 -9.32 -0.66
N ARG A 140 -3.11 -8.07 -0.20
CA ARG A 140 -4.39 -7.40 0.00
C ARG A 140 -4.96 -6.75 -1.26
N THR A 141 -4.29 -6.86 -2.41
CA THR A 141 -4.63 -6.12 -3.63
C THR A 141 -5.14 -7.05 -4.72
N CYS A 142 -6.06 -6.53 -5.53
CA CYS A 142 -6.72 -7.29 -6.59
C CYS A 142 -5.77 -7.80 -7.68
N HIS A 143 -4.51 -7.32 -7.72
CA HIS A 143 -3.48 -7.87 -8.61
C HIS A 143 -3.31 -9.38 -8.39
N TYR A 144 -3.38 -9.87 -7.14
CA TYR A 144 -3.24 -11.30 -6.86
C TYR A 144 -4.41 -12.13 -7.39
N GLN A 145 -5.62 -11.55 -7.42
CA GLN A 145 -6.77 -12.23 -8.01
C GLN A 145 -6.64 -12.33 -9.54
N GLN A 146 -6.06 -11.32 -10.19
CA GLN A 146 -5.96 -11.26 -11.65
C GLN A 146 -4.72 -11.99 -12.21
N GLU A 147 -3.59 -11.93 -11.49
CA GLU A 147 -2.30 -12.43 -11.99
C GLU A 147 -1.76 -13.62 -11.18
N GLY A 148 -2.49 -14.05 -10.14
CA GLY A 148 -2.05 -15.11 -9.25
C GLY A 148 -0.76 -14.74 -8.50
N PRO A 149 0.11 -15.74 -8.20
CA PRO A 149 1.39 -15.52 -7.53
C PRO A 149 2.31 -14.52 -8.25
N GLN A 150 2.16 -14.34 -9.57
CA GLN A 150 2.97 -13.41 -10.34
C GLN A 150 2.71 -11.94 -9.97
N ALA A 151 1.57 -11.64 -9.33
CA ALA A 151 1.23 -10.30 -8.85
C ALA A 151 2.29 -9.70 -7.90
N ILE A 152 3.08 -10.55 -7.23
CA ILE A 152 4.18 -10.10 -6.36
C ILE A 152 5.18 -9.21 -7.08
N LYS A 153 5.28 -9.30 -8.41
CA LYS A 153 6.16 -8.45 -9.23
C LYS A 153 5.79 -6.97 -9.16
N HIS A 154 4.54 -6.64 -8.84
CA HIS A 154 4.10 -5.25 -8.64
C HIS A 154 4.63 -4.67 -7.31
N TYR A 155 5.14 -5.52 -6.43
CA TYR A 155 5.63 -5.18 -5.10
C TYR A 155 7.13 -5.50 -4.96
N GLY A 156 7.84 -4.79 -4.07
CA GLY A 156 9.28 -4.97 -3.87
C GLY A 156 10.19 -3.96 -4.59
N GLY A 157 9.66 -2.79 -4.95
CA GLY A 157 10.44 -1.59 -5.29
C GLY A 157 10.69 -0.68 -4.07
N ILE A 158 11.23 0.52 -4.30
CA ILE A 158 11.55 1.52 -3.26
C ILE A 158 10.32 1.83 -2.39
N GLY A 159 9.14 1.97 -2.98
CA GLY A 159 7.90 2.23 -2.24
C GLY A 159 7.53 1.14 -1.23
N THR A 160 7.95 -0.11 -1.45
CA THR A 160 7.75 -1.19 -0.46
C THR A 160 8.68 -1.03 0.74
N HIS A 161 9.95 -0.70 0.50
CA HIS A 161 10.91 -0.42 1.58
C HIS A 161 10.51 0.82 2.39
N LEU A 162 10.04 1.88 1.73
CA LEU A 162 9.55 3.07 2.41
C LEU A 162 8.38 2.73 3.33
N ARG A 163 7.38 1.98 2.83
CA ARG A 163 6.22 1.57 3.65
C ARG A 163 6.61 0.65 4.81
N LEU A 164 7.57 -0.25 4.60
CA LEU A 164 8.16 -1.06 5.68
C LEU A 164 8.82 -0.16 6.74
N ALA A 165 9.62 0.82 6.32
CA ALA A 165 10.29 1.75 7.23
C ALA A 165 9.29 2.61 8.02
N LEU A 166 8.25 3.13 7.37
CA LEU A 166 7.18 3.89 8.04
C LEU A 166 6.43 3.02 9.06
N SER A 167 6.13 1.76 8.71
CA SER A 167 5.47 0.80 9.62
C SER A 167 6.38 0.42 10.80
N GLY A 168 7.68 0.27 10.56
CA GLY A 168 8.68 0.06 11.60
C GLY A 168 8.78 1.26 12.55
N ALA A 169 8.81 2.48 12.01
CA ALA A 169 8.90 3.70 12.80
C ALA A 169 7.66 3.92 13.70
N ILE A 170 6.44 3.75 13.17
CA ILE A 170 5.22 3.92 13.96
C ILE A 170 5.08 2.82 15.03
N SER A 171 5.47 1.58 14.73
CA SER A 171 5.44 0.49 15.71
C SER A 171 6.48 0.71 16.82
N ALA A 172 7.70 1.11 16.49
CA ALA A 172 8.74 1.45 17.47
C ALA A 172 8.31 2.62 18.38
N PHE A 173 7.72 3.67 17.80
CA PHE A 173 7.14 4.77 18.57
C PHE A 173 6.01 4.27 19.49
N SER A 174 5.17 3.35 19.00
CA SER A 174 4.10 2.77 19.81
C SER A 174 4.63 1.99 21.01
N VAL A 175 5.71 1.21 20.85
CA VAL A 175 6.39 0.54 21.99
C VAL A 175 6.84 1.57 23.01
N TRP A 176 7.53 2.63 22.57
CA TRP A 176 7.97 3.71 23.47
C TRP A 176 6.80 4.36 24.22
N PHE A 177 5.73 4.73 23.51
CA PHE A 177 4.57 5.39 24.11
C PHE A 177 3.92 4.51 25.17
N TRP A 178 3.66 3.23 24.88
CA TRP A 178 2.99 2.36 25.84
C TRP A 178 3.90 1.99 27.02
N HIS A 179 5.22 1.97 26.84
CA HIS A 179 6.14 1.76 27.95
C HIS A 179 6.29 2.99 28.85
N LYS A 180 6.51 4.16 28.25
CA LYS A 180 6.92 5.39 28.96
C LYS A 180 5.94 6.55 28.78
N GLY A 181 5.47 6.80 27.57
CA GLY A 181 4.62 7.96 27.27
C GLY A 181 3.26 7.97 27.99
N VAL A 182 2.65 6.80 28.23
CA VAL A 182 1.33 6.70 28.86
C VAL A 182 1.36 6.74 30.41
N MET A 183 2.54 6.66 31.03
CA MET A 183 2.63 6.56 32.48
C MET A 183 2.46 7.94 33.14
N PRO A 184 1.48 8.11 34.05
CA PRO A 184 1.34 9.36 34.79
C PRO A 184 2.54 9.54 35.73
N GLY A 185 3.15 10.72 35.73
CA GLY A 185 4.22 11.10 36.67
C GLY A 185 5.64 10.66 36.30
N ASP A 186 5.82 9.69 35.40
CA ASP A 186 7.16 9.24 34.95
C ASP A 186 7.68 10.00 33.73
N ALA A 187 6.78 10.68 33.01
CA ALA A 187 7.13 11.40 31.79
C ALA A 187 7.32 12.89 32.11
N ASP A 188 8.53 13.29 32.50
CA ASP A 188 8.99 14.69 32.37
C ASP A 188 8.80 15.21 30.93
N LEU A 189 8.61 14.29 29.98
CA LEU A 189 8.35 14.57 28.58
C LEU A 189 6.93 15.04 28.25
N ILE A 190 5.93 14.74 29.07
CA ILE A 190 4.52 15.04 28.76
C ILE A 190 3.87 15.72 29.96
N ASN A 191 3.82 17.06 29.89
CA ASN A 191 3.32 17.95 30.93
C ASN A 191 1.79 17.97 31.01
N ASP A 192 1.17 16.82 31.30
CA ASP A 192 -0.26 16.75 31.60
C ASP A 192 -0.44 16.68 33.13
N VAL A 193 -0.66 17.85 33.75
CA VAL A 193 -0.91 17.97 35.20
C VAL A 193 -2.42 18.06 35.44
N GLY A 194 -2.90 17.37 36.48
CA GLY A 194 -4.29 17.49 36.96
C GLY A 194 -5.25 16.46 36.35
N PRO A 195 -6.54 16.79 36.14
CA PRO A 195 -7.58 15.84 35.72
C PRO A 195 -7.34 15.23 34.33
N CYS A 196 -6.45 15.86 33.55
CA CYS A 196 -6.03 15.38 32.23
C CYS A 196 -4.96 14.28 32.26
N ALA A 197 -4.44 13.94 33.44
CA ALA A 197 -3.45 12.86 33.58
C ALA A 197 -4.04 11.47 33.30
N THR A 198 -5.37 11.30 33.38
CA THR A 198 -6.04 10.03 33.09
C THR A 198 -6.63 10.04 31.68
N VAL A 199 -5.97 9.35 30.75
CA VAL A 199 -6.46 9.19 29.38
C VAL A 199 -7.25 7.89 29.25
N TYR A 200 -8.38 7.94 28.56
CA TYR A 200 -9.20 6.78 28.23
C TYR A 200 -9.02 6.38 26.76
N THR A 201 -9.03 5.08 26.49
CA THR A 201 -9.03 4.52 25.12
C THR A 201 -10.23 3.60 24.94
N PHE A 202 -10.75 3.54 23.73
CA PHE A 202 -11.75 2.55 23.36
C PHE A 202 -11.08 1.22 23.01
N MET A 203 -11.53 0.13 23.65
CA MET A 203 -11.26 -1.25 23.23
C MET A 203 -12.50 -2.08 23.56
N PHE A 204 -13.56 -1.88 22.78
CA PHE A 204 -14.93 -2.40 23.03
C PHE A 204 -15.61 -1.86 24.31
N ALA A 205 -14.87 -1.23 25.21
CA ALA A 205 -15.35 -0.49 26.37
C ALA A 205 -14.46 0.73 26.62
N LYS A 206 -14.92 1.65 27.48
CA LYS A 206 -14.11 2.75 28.02
C LYS A 206 -13.08 2.18 28.99
N LEU A 207 -11.81 2.14 28.59
CA LEU A 207 -10.72 1.65 29.42
C LEU A 207 -9.73 2.76 29.71
N ASN A 208 -9.20 2.81 30.94
CA ASN A 208 -8.09 3.69 31.26
C ASN A 208 -6.82 3.22 30.52
N ALA A 209 -6.21 4.09 29.73
CA ALA A 209 -5.03 3.79 28.91
C ALA A 209 -3.80 3.40 29.75
N ALA A 210 -3.69 3.93 30.97
CA ALA A 210 -2.64 3.54 31.93
C ALA A 210 -2.96 2.22 32.67
N GLY A 211 -4.18 1.69 32.50
CA GLY A 211 -4.65 0.46 33.14
C GLY A 211 -4.16 -0.83 32.47
N PRO A 212 -4.83 -1.99 32.71
CA PRO A 212 -4.41 -3.29 32.19
C PRO A 212 -4.31 -3.36 30.65
N ILE A 213 -5.10 -2.56 29.95
CA ILE A 213 -5.08 -2.49 28.47
C ILE A 213 -3.71 -2.08 27.92
N ARG A 214 -2.92 -1.34 28.71
CA ARG A 214 -1.53 -0.98 28.38
C ARG A 214 -0.68 -2.22 28.09
N ILE A 215 -0.78 -3.26 28.91
CA ILE A 215 0.00 -4.49 28.76
C ILE A 215 -0.32 -5.16 27.42
N PHE A 216 -1.61 -5.21 27.07
CA PHE A 216 -2.05 -5.74 25.78
C PHE A 216 -1.43 -4.95 24.61
N TYR A 217 -1.48 -3.62 24.64
CA TYR A 217 -0.87 -2.80 23.60
C TYR A 217 0.66 -2.91 23.55
N ILE A 218 1.34 -3.05 24.69
CA ILE A 218 2.79 -3.31 24.72
C ILE A 218 3.10 -4.61 23.96
N ILE A 219 2.41 -5.71 24.27
CA ILE A 219 2.64 -7.01 23.62
C ILE A 219 2.43 -6.90 22.12
N VAL A 220 1.31 -6.30 21.70
CA VAL A 220 0.96 -6.12 20.29
C VAL A 220 1.98 -5.23 19.58
N SER A 221 2.37 -4.09 20.17
CA SER A 221 3.34 -3.17 19.57
C SER A 221 4.73 -3.81 19.47
N VAL A 222 5.20 -4.54 20.48
CA VAL A 222 6.48 -5.28 20.43
C VAL A 222 6.46 -6.32 19.31
N PHE A 223 5.37 -7.10 19.20
CA PHE A 223 5.21 -8.07 18.12
C PHE A 223 5.33 -7.40 16.74
N TRP A 224 4.63 -6.28 16.52
CA TRP A 224 4.70 -5.54 15.25
C TRP A 224 6.08 -4.94 14.99
N THR A 225 6.72 -4.37 16.01
CA THR A 225 8.09 -3.83 15.88
C THR A 225 9.07 -4.92 15.49
N VAL A 226 9.05 -6.08 16.17
CA VAL A 226 9.91 -7.22 15.82
C VAL A 226 9.64 -7.67 14.39
N TYR A 227 8.36 -7.82 14.00
CA TYR A 227 7.99 -8.19 12.64
C TYR A 227 8.56 -7.22 11.60
N PHE A 228 8.31 -5.92 11.73
CA PHE A 228 8.77 -4.92 10.76
C PHE A 228 10.30 -4.76 10.77
N CYS A 229 10.96 -4.84 11.93
CA CYS A 229 12.42 -4.81 12.02
C CYS A 229 13.06 -5.98 11.28
N ILE A 230 12.58 -7.20 11.49
CA ILE A 230 13.05 -8.39 10.74
C ILE A 230 12.85 -8.16 9.24
N MET A 231 11.68 -7.66 8.82
CA MET A 231 11.43 -7.39 7.41
C MET A 231 12.37 -6.33 6.82
N ILE A 232 12.64 -5.25 7.56
CA ILE A 232 13.58 -4.20 7.16
C ILE A 232 14.99 -4.77 7.04
N LEU A 233 15.42 -5.64 7.95
CA LEU A 233 16.77 -6.25 7.91
C LEU A 233 16.93 -7.23 6.77
N VAL A 234 15.90 -8.02 6.46
CA VAL A 234 15.97 -9.04 5.41
C VAL A 234 15.78 -8.46 4.00
N SER A 235 15.08 -7.33 3.88
CA SER A 235 14.83 -6.69 2.57
C SER A 235 16.12 -6.32 1.80
N PRO A 236 17.15 -5.71 2.43
CA PRO A 236 18.45 -5.48 1.81
C PRO A 236 19.14 -6.76 1.35
N LEU A 237 19.03 -7.87 2.09
CA LEU A 237 19.63 -9.15 1.69
C LEU A 237 19.01 -9.65 0.38
N ALA A 238 17.68 -9.59 0.26
CA ALA A 238 16.99 -9.89 -0.99
C ALA A 238 17.43 -8.95 -2.13
N GLY A 239 17.66 -7.67 -1.81
CA GLY A 239 18.20 -6.67 -2.74
C GLY A 239 19.62 -7.00 -3.22
N VAL A 240 20.52 -7.43 -2.32
CA VAL A 240 21.89 -7.84 -2.64
C VAL A 240 21.88 -9.09 -3.52
N VAL A 241 21.09 -10.10 -3.19
CA VAL A 241 20.96 -11.33 -4.00
C VAL A 241 20.43 -10.99 -5.40
N ARG A 242 19.43 -10.10 -5.51
CA ARG A 242 18.93 -9.60 -6.79
C ARG A 242 20.02 -8.86 -7.57
N PHE A 243 20.76 -7.97 -6.91
CA PHE A 243 21.84 -7.21 -7.54
C PHE A 243 22.95 -8.12 -8.06
N GLN A 244 23.40 -9.09 -7.26
CA GLN A 244 24.39 -10.08 -7.67
C GLN A 244 23.91 -10.88 -8.90
N ARG A 245 22.64 -11.30 -8.92
CA ARG A 245 22.06 -12.00 -10.06
C ARG A 245 22.00 -11.12 -11.31
N ILE A 246 21.63 -9.84 -11.16
CA ILE A 246 21.65 -8.87 -12.27
C ILE A 246 23.07 -8.69 -12.80
N VAL A 247 24.07 -8.54 -11.93
CA VAL A 247 25.48 -8.42 -12.33
C VAL A 247 25.97 -9.68 -13.05
N ALA A 248 25.61 -10.87 -12.57
CA ALA A 248 25.95 -12.13 -13.23
C ALA A 248 25.31 -12.24 -14.63
N LEU A 249 24.02 -11.93 -14.76
CA LEU A 249 23.32 -11.92 -16.05
C LEU A 249 23.89 -10.84 -17.00
N THR A 250 24.29 -9.70 -16.44
CA THR A 250 24.94 -8.61 -17.18
C THR A 250 26.26 -9.07 -17.78
N ARG A 251 27.09 -9.75 -16.98
CA ARG A 251 28.36 -10.33 -17.45
C ARG A 251 28.14 -11.40 -18.51
N ALA A 252 27.08 -12.19 -18.39
CA ALA A 252 26.74 -13.21 -19.37
C ALA A 252 26.07 -12.66 -20.64
N GLN A 253 25.83 -11.34 -20.74
CA GLN A 253 25.07 -10.69 -21.81
C GLN A 253 23.66 -11.27 -22.05
N ARG A 254 23.10 -12.02 -21.08
CA ARG A 254 21.77 -12.65 -21.16
C ARG A 254 20.70 -11.77 -20.52
N PHE A 255 20.63 -10.50 -20.92
CA PHE A 255 19.68 -9.54 -20.33
C PHE A 255 18.22 -9.84 -20.67
N ARG A 256 17.97 -10.45 -21.84
CA ARG A 256 16.62 -10.68 -22.37
C ARG A 256 15.80 -11.68 -21.56
N THR A 257 16.43 -12.53 -20.75
CA THR A 257 15.77 -13.60 -19.97
C THR A 257 15.79 -13.35 -18.47
N SER A 258 16.07 -12.13 -18.02
CA SER A 258 15.97 -11.76 -16.60
C SER A 258 14.50 -11.68 -16.18
N HIS A 259 13.83 -12.83 -16.19
CA HIS A 259 12.57 -13.02 -15.51
C HIS A 259 12.82 -12.66 -14.05
N ARG A 260 12.10 -11.64 -13.60
CA ARG A 260 12.07 -11.19 -12.20
C ARG A 260 12.02 -12.40 -11.28
N LEU A 261 12.71 -12.30 -10.14
CA LEU A 261 12.78 -13.34 -9.12
C LEU A 261 11.38 -13.93 -8.89
N HIS A 262 11.14 -15.13 -9.44
CA HIS A 262 9.87 -15.82 -9.28
C HIS A 262 9.78 -16.26 -7.83
N ILE A 263 9.01 -15.51 -7.04
CA ILE A 263 8.73 -15.87 -5.65
C ILE A 263 7.57 -16.85 -5.71
N ALA A 264 7.90 -18.12 -5.51
CA ALA A 264 6.94 -19.18 -5.35
C ALA A 264 6.27 -19.05 -3.99
N THR A 265 5.03 -18.54 -3.92
CA THR A 265 4.26 -18.55 -2.66
C THR A 265 3.80 -19.96 -2.30
N GLY A 266 3.68 -20.84 -3.30
CA GLY A 266 3.26 -22.23 -3.14
C GLY A 266 1.76 -22.40 -2.84
N LEU A 267 0.99 -21.31 -2.83
CA LEU A 267 -0.47 -21.36 -2.67
C LEU A 267 -1.16 -21.61 -4.01
N ASN A 268 -2.14 -22.50 -4.02
CA ASN A 268 -3.03 -22.70 -5.17
C ASN A 268 -3.86 -21.43 -5.40
N TYR A 269 -4.32 -21.21 -6.64
CA TYR A 269 -5.15 -20.05 -6.98
C TYR A 269 -6.42 -19.98 -6.11
N ARG A 270 -7.06 -21.12 -5.84
CA ARG A 270 -8.22 -21.23 -4.93
C ARG A 270 -7.89 -20.79 -3.50
N GLN A 271 -6.75 -21.24 -2.94
CA GLN A 271 -6.30 -20.85 -1.60
C GLN A 271 -5.99 -19.35 -1.54
N LEU A 272 -5.32 -18.83 -2.56
CA LEU A 272 -5.01 -17.41 -2.68
C LEU A 272 -6.29 -16.56 -2.73
N ARG A 273 -7.33 -17.01 -3.43
CA ARG A 273 -8.65 -16.36 -3.46
C ARG A 273 -9.31 -16.33 -2.07
N TYR A 274 -9.22 -17.42 -1.29
CA TYR A 274 -9.70 -17.43 0.09
C TYR A 274 -8.92 -16.46 0.98
N VAL A 275 -7.57 -16.49 0.93
CA VAL A 275 -6.71 -15.58 1.69
C VAL A 275 -7.01 -14.13 1.33
N PHE A 276 -7.14 -13.82 0.04
CA PHE A 276 -7.50 -12.49 -0.44
C PHE A 276 -8.85 -12.03 0.10
N ASN A 277 -9.90 -12.85 -0.02
CA ASN A 277 -11.24 -12.50 0.48
C ASN A 277 -11.27 -12.32 2.00
N PHE A 278 -10.57 -13.19 2.74
CA PHE A 278 -10.43 -13.08 4.18
C PHE A 278 -9.70 -11.78 4.57
N LEU A 279 -8.55 -11.50 3.96
CA LEU A 279 -7.80 -10.27 4.20
C LEU A 279 -8.61 -9.02 3.83
N ARG A 280 -9.40 -9.07 2.75
CA ARG A 280 -10.29 -7.96 2.34
C ARG A 280 -11.34 -7.67 3.40
N ALA A 281 -11.98 -8.71 3.95
CA ALA A 281 -12.96 -8.57 5.03
C ALA A 281 -12.30 -8.07 6.33
N LEU A 282 -11.15 -8.65 6.70
CA LEU A 282 -10.38 -8.25 7.87
C LEU A 282 -9.91 -6.79 7.77
N ASN A 283 -9.45 -6.34 6.59
CA ASN A 283 -9.07 -4.96 6.36
C ASN A 283 -10.27 -4.02 6.53
N PHE A 284 -11.43 -4.37 5.97
CA PHE A 284 -12.65 -3.56 6.14
C PHE A 284 -13.05 -3.46 7.61
N PHE A 285 -13.06 -4.59 8.31
CA PHE A 285 -13.29 -4.62 9.76
C PHE A 285 -12.31 -3.71 10.49
N TRP A 286 -11.01 -3.77 10.15
CA TRP A 286 -10.00 -2.95 10.79
C TRP A 286 -10.14 -1.46 10.50
N ILE A 287 -10.59 -1.07 9.30
CA ILE A 287 -10.92 0.32 8.97
C ILE A 287 -12.01 0.82 9.91
N VAL A 288 -13.14 0.11 9.95
CA VAL A 288 -14.30 0.49 10.78
C VAL A 288 -13.91 0.51 12.26
N PHE A 289 -13.20 -0.51 12.72
CA PHE A 289 -12.71 -0.59 14.10
C PHE A 289 -11.77 0.57 14.45
N SER A 290 -10.87 0.97 13.55
CA SER A 290 -9.96 2.09 13.77
C SER A 290 -10.69 3.43 13.83
N MET A 291 -11.69 3.64 12.95
CA MET A 291 -12.55 4.83 13.00
C MET A 291 -13.28 4.91 14.35
N ILE A 292 -13.98 3.84 14.74
CA ILE A 292 -14.68 3.76 16.03
C ILE A 292 -13.71 3.99 17.19
N THR A 293 -12.54 3.36 17.17
CA THR A 293 -11.55 3.51 18.24
C THR A 293 -11.11 4.96 18.42
N VAL A 294 -10.86 5.69 17.33
CA VAL A 294 -10.49 7.10 17.39
C VAL A 294 -11.65 7.97 17.89
N GLU A 295 -12.84 7.82 17.31
CA GLU A 295 -14.01 8.65 17.65
C GLU A 295 -14.45 8.44 19.11
N PHE A 296 -14.54 7.19 19.57
CA PHE A 296 -14.90 6.91 20.96
C PHE A 296 -13.80 7.32 21.93
N SER A 297 -12.52 7.18 21.58
CA SER A 297 -11.44 7.68 22.44
C SER A 297 -11.50 9.20 22.59
N LEU A 298 -11.78 9.95 21.52
CA LEU A 298 -11.98 11.40 21.63
C LEU A 298 -13.19 11.76 22.49
N ASN A 299 -14.32 11.06 22.29
CA ASN A 299 -15.54 11.28 23.06
C ASN A 299 -15.35 10.95 24.56
N TYR A 300 -14.65 9.85 24.89
CA TYR A 300 -14.40 9.45 26.27
C TYR A 300 -13.49 10.39 27.06
N ASN A 301 -12.68 11.20 26.35
CA ASN A 301 -11.82 12.23 26.92
C ASN A 301 -12.38 13.65 26.70
N HIS A 302 -13.67 13.77 26.33
CA HIS A 302 -14.37 15.05 26.17
C HIS A 302 -13.69 16.04 25.21
N VAL A 303 -13.04 15.52 24.15
CA VAL A 303 -12.30 16.34 23.18
C VAL A 303 -13.22 16.84 22.09
N VAL A 304 -13.91 17.96 22.38
CA VAL A 304 -14.87 18.59 21.46
C VAL A 304 -14.24 19.69 20.58
N SER A 305 -13.19 20.36 21.06
CA SER A 305 -12.61 21.52 20.37
C SER A 305 -11.91 21.17 19.04
N VAL A 306 -11.58 19.89 18.83
CA VAL A 306 -11.03 19.39 17.54
C VAL A 306 -12.02 19.43 16.38
N LEU A 307 -13.30 19.67 16.67
CA LEU A 307 -14.32 19.97 15.64
C LEU A 307 -14.21 21.42 15.14
N GLY A 308 -13.43 22.27 15.81
CA GLY A 308 -13.34 23.71 15.58
C GLY A 308 -14.49 24.48 16.25
N PRO A 309 -14.35 25.80 16.46
CA PRO A 309 -15.44 26.63 16.94
C PRO A 309 -16.72 26.43 16.10
N GLN A 310 -17.82 26.02 16.74
CA GLN A 310 -19.08 25.69 16.06
C GLN A 310 -18.99 24.55 15.02
N GLY A 311 -18.01 23.67 15.12
CA GLY A 311 -17.86 22.53 14.20
C GLY A 311 -17.34 22.91 12.80
N ARG A 312 -16.72 24.09 12.65
CA ARG A 312 -16.21 24.58 11.36
C ARG A 312 -14.74 24.21 11.17
N ILE A 313 -14.36 23.95 9.92
CA ILE A 313 -12.97 23.70 9.52
C ILE A 313 -12.26 25.05 9.36
N TYR A 314 -11.39 25.41 10.30
CA TYR A 314 -10.70 26.72 10.28
C TYR A 314 -9.34 26.68 9.60
N PHE A 315 -8.59 25.59 9.75
CA PHE A 315 -7.20 25.55 9.34
C PHE A 315 -7.00 24.85 7.99
N PRO A 316 -6.12 25.38 7.11
CA PRO A 316 -5.74 24.70 5.87
C PRO A 316 -5.19 23.28 6.09
N SER A 317 -4.53 23.05 7.24
CA SER A 317 -4.03 21.74 7.70
C SER A 317 -5.13 20.67 7.75
N GLN A 318 -6.38 21.07 8.04
CA GLN A 318 -7.54 20.17 8.08
C GLN A 318 -8.27 20.10 6.74
N LEU A 319 -8.39 21.23 6.05
CA LEU A 319 -9.11 21.32 4.78
C LEU A 319 -8.41 20.50 3.68
N ILE A 320 -7.09 20.57 3.59
CA ILE A 320 -6.31 19.91 2.53
C ILE A 320 -6.46 18.38 2.57
N PRO A 321 -6.22 17.67 3.69
CA PRO A 321 -6.42 16.23 3.76
C PRO A 321 -7.86 15.81 3.48
N MET A 322 -8.85 16.57 3.97
CA MET A 322 -10.27 16.30 3.73
C MET A 322 -10.60 16.34 2.24
N ILE A 323 -10.20 17.41 1.55
CA ILE A 323 -10.41 17.60 0.11
C ILE A 323 -9.73 16.47 -0.66
N ILE A 324 -8.44 16.21 -0.40
CA ILE A 324 -7.70 15.13 -1.07
C ILE A 324 -8.40 13.78 -0.87
N GLY A 325 -8.77 13.45 0.37
CA GLY A 325 -9.50 12.22 0.67
C GLY A 325 -10.83 12.11 -0.05
N ALA A 326 -11.65 13.17 -0.01
CA ALA A 326 -12.99 13.19 -0.60
C ALA A 326 -12.97 13.12 -2.13
N PHE A 327 -12.09 13.88 -2.79
CA PHE A 327 -11.98 13.86 -4.25
C PHE A 327 -11.41 12.53 -4.76
N THR A 328 -10.41 11.95 -4.07
CA THR A 328 -9.90 10.62 -4.45
C THR A 328 -10.98 9.56 -4.26
N LEU A 329 -11.75 9.59 -3.16
CA LEU A 329 -12.87 8.66 -2.97
C LEU A 329 -13.93 8.80 -4.06
N THR A 330 -14.32 10.04 -4.38
CA THR A 330 -15.31 10.34 -5.43
C THR A 330 -14.84 9.83 -6.79
N ARG A 331 -13.58 10.05 -7.15
CA ARG A 331 -12.96 9.53 -8.39
C ARG A 331 -13.05 8.01 -8.46
N ILE A 332 -12.72 7.32 -7.37
CA ILE A 332 -12.73 5.85 -7.31
C ILE A 332 -14.16 5.29 -7.37
N LEU A 333 -15.12 5.94 -6.70
CA LEU A 333 -16.53 5.59 -6.80
C LEU A 333 -17.05 5.81 -8.22
N TYR A 334 -16.71 6.93 -8.86
CA TYR A 334 -17.07 7.21 -10.25
C TYR A 334 -16.55 6.12 -11.20
N LYS A 335 -15.25 5.79 -11.15
CA LYS A 335 -14.67 4.73 -11.98
C LYS A 335 -15.32 3.37 -11.74
N LYS A 336 -15.68 3.07 -10.49
CA LYS A 336 -16.38 1.83 -10.14
C LYS A 336 -17.81 1.82 -10.71
N LEU A 337 -18.53 2.93 -10.63
CA LEU A 337 -19.88 3.08 -11.20
C LEU A 337 -19.85 3.02 -12.73
N GLU A 338 -18.87 3.66 -13.38
CA GLU A 338 -18.67 3.58 -14.83
C GLU A 338 -18.43 2.13 -15.29
N LYS A 339 -17.58 1.39 -14.56
CA LYS A 339 -17.35 -0.04 -14.82
C LYS A 339 -18.60 -0.91 -14.61
N LEU A 340 -19.47 -0.55 -13.66
CA LEU A 340 -20.74 -1.24 -13.44
C LEU A 340 -21.78 -0.90 -14.52
N ARG A 341 -21.76 0.33 -15.04
CA ARG A 341 -22.67 0.79 -16.10
C ARG A 341 -22.29 0.23 -17.48
N GLY A 342 -20.99 0.13 -17.77
CA GLY A 342 -20.46 -0.33 -19.06
C GLY A 342 -20.48 -1.85 -19.25
N GLY A 343 -21.47 -2.55 -18.68
CA GLY A 343 -21.68 -3.98 -18.92
C GLY A 343 -22.03 -4.21 -20.39
N ASP A 344 -21.00 -4.52 -21.16
CA ASP A 344 -20.94 -5.16 -22.48
C ASP A 344 -20.91 -4.32 -23.78
N ASP A 345 -21.46 -3.10 -23.89
CA ASP A 345 -21.55 -2.44 -25.23
C ASP A 345 -21.09 -0.97 -25.35
N VAL A 346 -20.54 -0.36 -24.31
CA VAL A 346 -20.15 1.07 -24.37
C VAL A 346 -18.64 1.23 -24.23
N GLU A 347 -18.00 1.56 -25.35
CA GLU A 347 -16.61 2.00 -25.40
C GLU A 347 -16.41 3.13 -24.37
N PRO A 348 -15.41 3.03 -23.47
CA PRO A 348 -15.28 3.95 -22.34
C PRO A 348 -15.18 5.41 -22.81
N THR A 349 -16.12 6.25 -22.37
CA THR A 349 -16.21 7.68 -22.75
C THR A 349 -15.00 8.49 -22.32
N VAL A 350 -14.29 8.05 -21.27
CA VAL A 350 -13.02 8.65 -20.89
C VAL A 350 -11.98 8.14 -21.89
N VAL A 351 -11.62 9.00 -22.84
CA VAL A 351 -10.51 8.78 -23.78
C VAL A 351 -9.34 8.22 -23.00
N ARG A 352 -9.15 6.90 -23.09
CA ARG A 352 -7.97 6.26 -22.56
C ARG A 352 -6.84 6.84 -23.39
N GLU A 353 -5.92 7.57 -22.76
CA GLU A 353 -4.72 8.07 -23.45
C GLU A 353 -4.17 6.91 -24.27
N ALA A 354 -4.30 7.02 -25.59
CA ALA A 354 -3.96 5.95 -26.50
C ALA A 354 -2.51 5.61 -26.18
N THR A 355 -2.30 4.39 -25.67
CA THR A 355 -0.96 3.91 -25.40
C THR A 355 -0.29 3.82 -26.76
N VAL A 356 0.49 4.85 -27.10
CA VAL A 356 1.20 4.92 -28.38
C VAL A 356 2.05 3.67 -28.44
N GLU A 357 1.73 2.76 -29.35
CA GLU A 357 2.54 1.60 -29.67
C GLU A 357 3.83 2.11 -30.32
N GLY A 358 4.77 2.53 -29.45
CA GLY A 358 6.10 2.93 -29.87
C GLY A 358 6.88 1.71 -30.37
N PRO A 359 7.85 1.92 -31.28
CA PRO A 359 8.75 0.87 -31.71
C PRO A 359 9.40 0.19 -30.49
N PRO A 360 9.70 -1.11 -30.57
CA PRO A 360 10.28 -1.88 -29.47
C PRO A 360 11.44 -1.12 -28.85
N GLN A 361 11.28 -0.75 -27.58
CA GLN A 361 12.17 0.20 -26.90
C GLN A 361 13.61 -0.32 -26.93
N GLU A 362 14.47 0.33 -27.72
CA GLU A 362 15.91 0.10 -27.69
C GLU A 362 16.46 0.33 -26.28
N MET A 363 17.52 -0.39 -25.92
CA MET A 363 18.09 -0.34 -24.57
C MET A 363 18.24 1.12 -24.12
N PRO A 364 17.76 1.49 -22.92
CA PRO A 364 17.97 2.83 -22.42
C PRO A 364 19.48 3.08 -22.38
N SER A 365 19.92 4.08 -23.13
CA SER A 365 21.30 4.58 -23.13
C SER A 365 21.83 4.65 -21.70
N ARG A 366 23.14 4.40 -21.50
CA ARG A 366 23.84 4.35 -20.21
C ARG A 366 23.54 5.56 -19.29
N ARG A 367 23.03 6.67 -19.83
CA ARG A 367 22.56 7.85 -19.08
C ARG A 367 21.22 7.65 -18.33
N ASN A 368 20.44 6.61 -18.66
CA ASN A 368 19.10 6.36 -18.13
C ASN A 368 19.02 5.14 -17.19
N ILE A 369 20.06 4.93 -16.37
CA ILE A 369 20.14 3.81 -15.41
C ILE A 369 18.96 3.81 -14.42
N PHE A 370 18.37 4.97 -14.14
CA PHE A 370 17.20 5.07 -13.27
C PHE A 370 15.94 4.39 -13.83
N LYS A 371 15.83 4.25 -15.17
CA LYS A 371 14.73 3.50 -15.78
C LYS A 371 14.79 2.00 -15.44
N LEU A 372 15.95 1.47 -15.04
CA LEU A 372 16.07 0.09 -14.56
C LEU A 372 15.37 -0.16 -13.23
N PHE A 373 15.12 0.90 -12.46
CA PHE A 373 14.45 0.85 -11.15
C PHE A 373 12.99 1.27 -11.21
N ALA A 374 12.55 1.85 -12.33
CA ALA A 374 11.13 2.12 -12.54
C ALA A 374 10.37 0.78 -12.57
N PRO A 375 9.18 0.70 -11.94
CA PRO A 375 8.26 -0.39 -12.22
C PRO A 375 8.05 -0.43 -13.73
N PRO A 376 7.97 -1.61 -14.37
CA PRO A 376 7.63 -1.70 -15.78
C PRO A 376 6.27 -1.04 -15.94
N THR A 377 6.27 0.17 -16.48
CA THR A 377 5.07 0.85 -16.94
C THR A 377 4.63 0.07 -18.16
N SER A 378 3.85 -0.98 -17.90
CA SER A 378 2.96 -1.69 -18.82
C SER A 378 3.20 -1.40 -20.29
N HIS A 379 4.22 -2.04 -20.90
CA HIS A 379 3.99 -2.52 -22.25
C HIS A 379 2.98 -3.64 -22.09
N VAL A 380 1.71 -3.29 -22.31
CA VAL A 380 0.62 -4.25 -22.41
C VAL A 380 0.89 -5.03 -23.69
N GLN A 381 1.75 -6.06 -23.62
CA GLN A 381 1.62 -7.10 -24.63
C GLN A 381 0.18 -7.62 -24.52
N PRO A 382 -0.53 -7.79 -25.65
CA PRO A 382 -1.87 -8.37 -25.64
C PRO A 382 -1.75 -9.72 -24.93
N ARG A 383 -2.22 -9.75 -23.68
CA ARG A 383 -2.21 -10.95 -22.85
C ARG A 383 -3.00 -11.97 -23.65
N SER A 384 -2.35 -13.06 -24.07
CA SER A 384 -3.13 -14.27 -24.29
C SER A 384 -3.91 -14.48 -23.00
N LYS A 385 -5.21 -14.78 -23.13
CA LYS A 385 -6.07 -15.13 -21.99
C LYS A 385 -5.54 -16.42 -21.39
N TYR A 386 -4.43 -16.34 -20.65
CA TYR A 386 -3.95 -17.41 -19.83
C TYR A 386 -4.97 -17.52 -18.70
N VAL A 387 -5.85 -18.51 -18.83
CA VAL A 387 -6.75 -18.94 -17.77
C VAL A 387 -5.86 -19.80 -16.86
N PRO A 388 -5.49 -19.33 -15.66
CA PRO A 388 -4.71 -20.15 -14.75
C PRO A 388 -5.51 -21.40 -14.44
N GLU A 389 -4.93 -22.58 -14.63
CA GLU A 389 -5.56 -23.80 -14.15
C GLU A 389 -5.54 -23.78 -12.62
N ASP A 390 -6.65 -24.16 -11.98
CA ASP A 390 -6.84 -24.03 -10.53
C ASP A 390 -5.86 -24.90 -9.71
N GLU A 391 -5.19 -25.86 -10.36
CA GLU A 391 -4.31 -26.85 -9.75
C GLU A 391 -2.80 -26.57 -9.91
N ASP A 392 -2.41 -25.53 -10.68
CA ASP A 392 -1.00 -25.22 -10.90
C ASP A 392 -0.32 -24.72 -9.62
N ILE A 393 0.40 -25.63 -8.95
CA ILE A 393 1.33 -25.32 -7.86
C ILE A 393 2.70 -25.03 -8.47
N ASP A 394 3.39 -23.99 -7.99
CA ASP A 394 4.78 -23.77 -8.38
C ASP A 394 5.60 -25.03 -8.04
N PRO A 395 6.27 -25.66 -9.02
CA PRO A 395 6.97 -26.93 -8.84
C PRO A 395 8.03 -26.87 -7.72
N LYS A 396 8.52 -25.68 -7.36
CA LYS A 396 9.46 -25.50 -6.24
C LYS A 396 8.83 -25.72 -4.86
N MET A 397 7.52 -25.57 -4.77
CA MET A 397 6.76 -25.72 -3.54
C MET A 397 5.95 -27.01 -3.52
N ASP A 398 6.03 -27.80 -4.59
CA ASP A 398 5.44 -29.12 -4.62
C ASP A 398 6.06 -30.03 -3.55
N GLY A 399 5.23 -30.83 -2.89
CA GLY A 399 5.62 -31.65 -1.73
C GLY A 399 5.91 -30.90 -0.42
N LYS A 400 5.92 -29.55 -0.38
CA LYS A 400 6.04 -28.81 0.90
C LYS A 400 4.71 -28.78 1.65
N SER A 401 4.76 -28.87 2.98
CA SER A 401 3.56 -28.83 3.83
C SER A 401 2.80 -27.49 3.70
N ALA A 402 1.47 -27.53 3.84
CA ALA A 402 0.62 -26.35 3.74
C ALA A 402 1.06 -25.23 4.70
N TRP A 403 1.44 -25.58 5.92
CA TRP A 403 1.89 -24.63 6.93
C TRP A 403 3.12 -23.83 6.48
N ILE A 404 4.12 -24.48 5.85
CA ILE A 404 5.30 -23.79 5.31
C ILE A 404 4.90 -22.81 4.19
N ARG A 405 3.96 -23.20 3.32
CA ARG A 405 3.46 -22.33 2.24
C ARG A 405 2.80 -21.07 2.82
N TYR A 406 1.94 -21.22 3.83
CA TYR A 406 1.35 -20.07 4.53
C TYR A 406 2.41 -19.22 5.24
N LEU A 407 3.40 -19.85 5.87
CA LEU A 407 4.50 -19.13 6.52
C LEU A 407 5.30 -18.28 5.51
N VAL A 408 5.60 -18.81 4.33
CA VAL A 408 6.26 -18.09 3.24
C VAL A 408 5.40 -16.93 2.72
N VAL A 409 4.07 -17.06 2.74
CA VAL A 409 3.18 -15.95 2.36
C VAL A 409 3.34 -14.77 3.32
N TYR A 410 3.31 -14.99 4.63
CA TYR A 410 3.46 -13.91 5.62
C TYR A 410 4.92 -13.46 5.82
N LEU A 411 5.88 -14.32 5.51
CA LEU A 411 7.33 -14.11 5.61
C LEU A 411 8.01 -14.44 4.26
N PRO A 412 7.85 -13.60 3.22
CA PRO A 412 8.31 -13.91 1.85
C PRO A 412 9.79 -14.24 1.72
N TRP A 413 10.61 -13.75 2.64
CA TRP A 413 12.04 -14.01 2.66
C TRP A 413 12.41 -15.45 3.02
N LEU A 414 11.53 -16.21 3.68
CA LEU A 414 11.77 -17.63 3.94
C LEU A 414 11.94 -18.43 2.64
N SER A 415 11.34 -17.97 1.52
CA SER A 415 11.56 -18.56 0.20
C SER A 415 13.04 -18.58 -0.21
N LEU A 416 13.83 -17.60 0.25
CA LEU A 416 15.27 -17.53 -0.02
C LEU A 416 16.04 -18.61 0.74
N LEU A 417 15.63 -18.94 1.97
CA LEU A 417 16.27 -19.98 2.78
C LEU A 417 16.00 -21.37 2.19
N PHE A 418 14.75 -21.64 1.78
CA PHE A 418 14.38 -22.93 1.19
C PHE A 418 15.02 -23.17 -0.19
N SER A 419 15.25 -22.11 -0.97
CA SER A 419 15.91 -22.25 -2.28
C SER A 419 17.36 -22.74 -2.18
N SER A 420 18.03 -22.57 -1.04
CA SER A 420 19.42 -22.98 -0.86
C SER A 420 19.56 -24.51 -0.73
N GLN A 421 18.62 -25.16 -0.03
CA GLN A 421 18.71 -26.58 0.31
C GLN A 421 18.56 -27.53 -0.89
N ASN A 422 17.83 -27.15 -1.94
CA ASN A 422 17.61 -28.05 -3.08
C ASN A 422 18.81 -28.18 -4.03
N LYS A 423 19.82 -27.30 -3.95
CA LYS A 423 20.97 -27.34 -4.87
C LYS A 423 22.00 -28.42 -4.52
N SER A 424 22.05 -28.89 -3.28
CA SER A 424 23.02 -29.89 -2.86
C SER A 424 22.69 -31.32 -3.30
N GLY A 425 21.44 -31.61 -3.69
CA GLY A 425 21.01 -32.97 -4.06
C GLY A 425 21.04 -33.31 -5.56
N SER A 426 21.20 -32.32 -6.45
CA SER A 426 21.04 -32.52 -7.90
C SER A 426 22.34 -32.85 -8.66
N HIS A 427 23.50 -32.83 -8.01
CA HIS A 427 24.79 -33.03 -8.70
C HIS A 427 25.28 -34.49 -8.75
N SER A 428 24.45 -35.47 -8.35
CA SER A 428 24.93 -36.84 -8.11
C SER A 428 24.48 -37.91 -9.11
N VAL A 429 23.78 -37.61 -10.22
CA VAL A 429 23.23 -38.69 -11.09
C VAL A 429 23.45 -38.50 -12.60
N GLU A 430 24.19 -37.49 -13.07
CA GLU A 430 24.59 -37.43 -14.50
C GLU A 430 25.99 -38.02 -14.70
N GLY A 431 26.14 -39.27 -14.23
CA GLY A 431 27.32 -40.11 -14.46
C GLY A 431 26.95 -41.28 -15.36
N GLY A 432 27.13 -41.10 -16.67
CA GLY A 432 27.45 -42.20 -17.59
C GLY A 432 26.27 -42.98 -18.19
N HIS A 433 25.77 -42.50 -19.34
CA HIS A 433 25.51 -43.38 -20.48
C HIS A 433 25.65 -42.59 -21.78
N LEU A 434 26.91 -42.40 -22.20
CA LEU A 434 27.26 -42.21 -23.61
C LEU A 434 26.99 -43.53 -24.32
N SER A 435 25.74 -43.77 -24.75
CA SER A 435 25.50 -44.71 -25.83
C SER A 435 25.66 -43.94 -27.13
N ALA A 436 26.85 -44.10 -27.71
CA ALA A 436 27.04 -43.95 -29.14
C ALA A 436 26.15 -44.99 -29.82
N ASP A 437 25.14 -44.54 -30.55
CA ASP A 437 24.59 -45.36 -31.62
C ASP A 437 24.45 -44.49 -32.87
N SER A 438 25.39 -44.73 -33.76
CA SER A 438 25.42 -44.32 -35.15
C SER A 438 24.42 -45.15 -35.94
N GLY A 439 23.41 -44.51 -36.52
CA GLY A 439 22.47 -45.17 -37.41
C GLY A 439 21.84 -44.19 -38.38
N ASP A 440 22.53 -43.99 -39.50
CA ASP A 440 21.94 -43.52 -40.76
C ASP A 440 20.66 -44.31 -41.07
N VAL A 441 19.51 -43.63 -41.25
CA VAL A 441 18.50 -44.05 -42.24
C VAL A 441 17.84 -42.83 -42.87
N GLU A 442 18.15 -42.72 -44.16
CA GLU A 442 17.61 -41.86 -45.19
C GLU A 442 16.22 -42.34 -45.64
N GLY A 443 15.29 -41.38 -45.81
CA GLY A 443 14.19 -41.38 -46.80
C GLY A 443 13.07 -42.43 -46.73
N ARG A 444 11.82 -41.98 -46.54
CA ARG A 444 10.75 -42.22 -47.53
C ARG A 444 9.49 -41.38 -47.30
N ALA A 445 8.98 -40.87 -48.41
CA ALA A 445 7.70 -40.20 -48.56
C ALA A 445 6.55 -41.20 -48.81
N GLN A 446 5.31 -40.70 -48.61
CA GLN A 446 4.03 -41.10 -49.23
C GLN A 446 3.48 -42.53 -48.98
N SER A 447 2.25 -42.61 -48.46
CA SER A 447 1.06 -42.95 -49.29
C SER A 447 -0.24 -42.85 -48.49
N ALA A 448 -1.28 -42.43 -49.20
CA ALA A 448 -2.70 -42.42 -48.84
C ALA A 448 -3.40 -43.74 -49.25
N GLN A 449 -4.72 -43.81 -48.96
CA GLN A 449 -5.75 -44.79 -49.37
C GLN A 449 -5.79 -46.07 -48.50
N ASP A 450 -6.93 -46.59 -47.99
CA ASP A 450 -8.32 -46.69 -48.49
C ASP A 450 -9.34 -46.73 -47.31
N THR A 451 -10.54 -46.12 -47.36
CA THR A 451 -11.85 -46.59 -47.94
C THR A 451 -12.33 -47.93 -47.33
N LEU A 452 -13.47 -48.04 -46.60
CA LEU A 452 -14.87 -48.17 -47.06
C LEU A 452 -15.82 -48.56 -45.86
N PRO A 453 -17.16 -48.75 -46.00
CA PRO A 453 -18.19 -48.11 -45.16
C PRO A 453 -19.11 -49.08 -44.38
N GLY A 454 -20.03 -48.53 -43.55
CA GLY A 454 -21.16 -49.28 -43.00
C GLY A 454 -22.07 -48.48 -42.05
N SER A 455 -23.22 -48.04 -42.57
CA SER A 455 -24.42 -47.54 -41.85
C SER A 455 -25.36 -48.73 -41.49
N PRO A 456 -26.58 -48.62 -40.89
CA PRO A 456 -27.29 -47.45 -40.29
C PRO A 456 -28.08 -47.74 -38.98
N ALA A 457 -28.83 -46.71 -38.53
CA ALA A 457 -30.02 -46.68 -37.65
C ALA A 457 -29.77 -46.70 -36.12
N SER A 458 -30.42 -45.89 -35.25
CA SER A 458 -31.80 -45.36 -35.28
C SER A 458 -32.01 -44.21 -34.26
N THR A 459 -33.08 -43.42 -34.52
CA THR A 459 -33.95 -42.64 -33.59
C THR A 459 -33.36 -41.53 -32.72
N ALA A 460 -33.58 -40.25 -33.05
CA ALA A 460 -34.79 -39.44 -32.75
C ALA A 460 -34.83 -38.89 -31.32
N ASN A 461 -34.55 -37.59 -31.17
CA ASN A 461 -35.47 -36.71 -30.44
C ASN A 461 -35.28 -35.22 -30.79
N LYS A 462 -36.42 -34.57 -31.01
CA LYS A 462 -36.63 -33.15 -31.29
C LYS A 462 -36.66 -32.37 -29.97
N GLU A 463 -36.08 -31.18 -29.95
CA GLU A 463 -36.52 -29.98 -29.20
C GLU A 463 -35.57 -28.83 -29.60
N LYS A 464 -35.90 -28.00 -30.61
CA LYS A 464 -36.82 -26.83 -30.60
C LYS A 464 -36.37 -25.73 -29.63
N TYR A 465 -35.43 -24.88 -30.06
CA TYR A 465 -35.31 -23.49 -29.57
C TYR A 465 -35.18 -22.52 -30.75
N GLY A 466 -36.01 -21.48 -30.68
CA GLY A 466 -36.35 -20.59 -31.78
C GLY A 466 -35.27 -19.57 -32.12
N SER A 467 -35.11 -19.40 -33.43
CA SER A 467 -34.45 -18.27 -34.09
C SER A 467 -35.29 -17.00 -33.90
N TRP A 468 -34.67 -15.94 -33.38
CA TRP A 468 -35.21 -14.60 -33.47
C TRP A 468 -34.52 -13.87 -34.63
N HIS A 469 -35.31 -13.58 -35.65
CA HIS A 469 -35.05 -12.58 -36.67
C HIS A 469 -34.98 -11.21 -36.02
N SER A 470 -33.91 -10.45 -36.27
CA SER A 470 -33.92 -9.00 -36.15
C SER A 470 -33.90 -8.42 -37.56
N GLU A 471 -35.07 -7.93 -37.97
CA GLU A 471 -35.28 -7.13 -39.16
C GLU A 471 -34.46 -5.83 -39.11
N GLY A 472 -33.95 -5.45 -40.27
CA GLY A 472 -33.30 -4.17 -40.50
C GLY A 472 -34.30 -3.03 -40.38
N ILE A 473 -33.87 -1.94 -39.75
CA ILE A 473 -34.50 -0.64 -39.86
C ILE A 473 -33.47 0.31 -40.42
N ASP A 474 -33.66 0.65 -41.70
CA ASP A 474 -33.09 1.81 -42.36
C ASP A 474 -33.44 3.09 -41.57
N ARG A 475 -32.44 3.92 -41.32
CA ARG A 475 -32.65 5.33 -41.01
C ARG A 475 -31.73 6.19 -41.88
N ASP A 476 -32.37 6.76 -42.89
CA ASP A 476 -31.87 7.86 -43.68
C ASP A 476 -31.64 9.13 -42.86
N ALA A 477 -30.53 9.79 -43.22
CA ALA A 477 -30.32 11.22 -43.43
C ALA A 477 -30.92 12.24 -42.44
N VAL A 478 -30.04 12.91 -41.66
CA VAL A 478 -30.15 14.35 -41.31
C VAL A 478 -28.74 14.98 -41.29
N PRO A 479 -28.55 16.24 -41.78
CA PRO A 479 -27.26 16.72 -42.24
C PRO A 479 -26.43 17.52 -41.22
N ARG A 480 -25.15 17.63 -41.56
CA ARG A 480 -24.07 18.44 -40.96
C ARG A 480 -24.44 19.92 -40.81
N SER A 481 -24.06 20.54 -39.69
CA SER A 481 -23.29 21.80 -39.66
C SER A 481 -23.18 22.36 -38.24
N TRP A 482 -22.05 22.14 -37.55
CA TRP A 482 -21.60 23.07 -36.50
C TRP A 482 -20.13 23.42 -36.73
N SER A 483 -19.94 24.70 -37.01
CA SER A 483 -18.71 25.40 -37.33
C SER A 483 -17.78 25.46 -36.11
N ARG A 484 -16.57 24.92 -36.26
CA ARG A 484 -15.45 25.19 -35.34
C ARG A 484 -14.88 26.57 -35.65
N SER A 485 -15.21 27.53 -34.81
CA SER A 485 -14.54 28.83 -34.74
C SER A 485 -13.09 28.63 -34.31
N ARG A 486 -12.18 28.98 -35.22
CA ARG A 486 -10.73 29.05 -35.04
C ARG A 486 -10.42 30.26 -34.16
N ILE A 487 -9.99 30.08 -32.91
CA ILE A 487 -9.37 31.16 -32.13
C ILE A 487 -7.92 31.26 -32.59
N SER A 488 -7.65 32.32 -33.34
CA SER A 488 -6.34 32.82 -33.74
C SER A 488 -5.68 33.49 -32.54
N THR A 489 -4.56 32.96 -32.05
CA THR A 489 -3.63 33.69 -31.20
C THR A 489 -2.50 34.22 -32.07
N GLY A 490 -2.65 35.47 -32.50
CA GLY A 490 -1.58 36.29 -33.06
C GLY A 490 -1.65 37.68 -32.43
N GLY A 491 -0.53 38.19 -31.92
CA GLY A 491 -0.47 39.56 -31.45
C GLY A 491 0.67 39.86 -30.48
N LEU A 492 1.90 39.93 -31.00
CA LEU A 492 2.93 40.80 -30.42
C LEU A 492 2.36 42.22 -30.28
N MET A 493 2.48 42.84 -29.11
CA MET A 493 2.75 44.28 -29.08
C MET A 493 3.57 44.69 -27.86
N ASN A 494 4.64 45.39 -28.20
CA ASN A 494 5.66 45.98 -27.36
C ASN A 494 5.39 47.49 -27.31
N LYS A 495 5.36 48.09 -26.11
CA LYS A 495 5.53 49.53 -25.76
C LYS A 495 4.81 49.81 -24.44
N LYS A 496 5.17 50.74 -23.55
CA LYS A 496 6.37 51.54 -23.25
C LYS A 496 5.90 52.47 -22.12
N GLN A 497 6.68 52.57 -21.04
CA GLN A 497 6.88 53.75 -20.18
C GLN A 497 5.81 54.29 -19.19
N ARG A 498 6.39 54.65 -18.02
CA ARG A 498 6.10 55.75 -17.05
C ARG A 498 4.91 55.49 -16.09
N LYS A 499 4.93 55.87 -14.80
CA LYS A 499 5.76 56.80 -13.99
C LYS A 499 5.40 56.60 -12.49
N THR A 500 6.40 56.67 -11.61
CA THR A 500 6.48 57.35 -10.27
C THR A 500 5.33 57.38 -9.23
N GLN A 501 5.79 57.31 -7.96
CA GLN A 501 5.23 57.78 -6.66
C GLN A 501 4.14 56.89 -6.02
N SER A 502 4.16 56.57 -4.72
CA SER A 502 4.79 57.16 -3.53
C SER A 502 5.56 56.15 -2.67
#